data_AF-G4T300-F1
#
_entry.id   AF-G4T300-F1
#
_cell.length_a   1.000
_cell.length_b   1.000
_cell.length_c   1.000
_cell.angle_alpha   90.00
_cell.angle_beta   90.00
_cell.angle_gamma   90.00
#
_symmetry.space_group_name_H-M   'P 1'
#
loop_
_entity.id
_entity.type
_entity.pdbx_description
1 polymer ?
#
loop_
_entity_poly.entity_id
_entity_poly.type
_entity_poly.pdbx_seq_one_letter_code
_entity_poly.pdbx_strand_id
1 'polypeptide(L)'
;MKTTYRDFSAGLIVALTAIPMAMGFATAMGLRPEQGIIAGALACIIGRTWSGSKYQVYGPTAAFIPITAKLAETHSPRRTVFWF
;
A
#
# COMPACT_ATOMS: atom_id res chain seq x y z
N MET A 1 -26.08 16.16 -1.16
CA MET A 1 -25.43 16.01 0.17
C MET A 1 -25.33 14.56 0.67
N LYS A 2 -26.10 13.58 0.16
CA LYS A 2 -26.01 12.17 0.61
C LYS A 2 -24.72 11.42 0.23
N THR A 3 -23.98 11.87 -0.80
CA THR A 3 -22.75 11.16 -1.24
C THR A 3 -21.57 11.41 -0.30
N THR A 4 -21.38 12.65 0.18
CA THR A 4 -20.22 13.02 1.01
C THR A 4 -20.12 12.22 2.31
N TYR A 5 -21.26 11.88 2.94
CA TYR A 5 -21.27 11.04 4.14
C TYR A 5 -20.89 9.57 3.82
N ARG A 6 -21.34 9.05 2.67
CA ARG A 6 -20.96 7.71 2.19
C ARG A 6 -19.47 7.68 1.84
N ASP A 7 -18.96 8.69 1.14
CA ASP A 7 -17.54 8.81 0.77
C ASP A 7 -16.64 8.93 2.02
N PHE A 8 -17.06 9.68 3.04
CA PHE A 8 -16.33 9.78 4.32
C PHE A 8 -16.30 8.45 5.08
N SER A 9 -17.46 7.78 5.20
CA SER A 9 -17.53 6.47 5.86
C SER A 9 -16.73 5.40 5.13
N ALA A 10 -16.74 5.41 3.79
CA ALA A 10 -15.94 4.52 2.96
C ALA A 10 -14.44 4.78 3.11
N GLY A 11 -14.00 6.05 3.11
CA GLY A 11 -12.60 6.41 3.31
C GLY A 11 -12.05 5.96 4.66
N LEU A 12 -12.87 6.04 5.72
CA LEU A 12 -12.48 5.61 7.06
C LEU A 12 -12.34 4.09 7.16
N ILE A 13 -13.25 3.33 6.55
CA ILE A 13 -13.17 1.86 6.47
C ILE A 13 -11.92 1.43 5.69
N VAL A 14 -11.63 2.08 4.56
CA VAL A 14 -10.43 1.79 3.75
C VAL A 14 -9.15 2.12 4.51
N ALA A 15 -9.10 3.23 5.25
CA ALA A 15 -7.95 3.56 6.07
C ALA A 15 -7.68 2.50 7.15
N LEU A 16 -8.73 1.99 7.80
CA LEU A 16 -8.62 0.93 8.81
C LEU A 16 -8.18 -0.41 8.24
N THR A 17 -8.63 -0.78 7.04
CA THR A 17 -8.22 -2.05 6.40
C THR A 17 -6.84 -1.97 5.73
N ALA A 18 -6.40 -0.78 5.33
CA ALA A 18 -5.09 -0.57 4.71
C ALA A 18 -3.93 -0.83 5.68
N ILE A 19 -4.08 -0.48 6.97
CA ILE A 19 -3.04 -0.68 7.99
C ILE A 19 -2.64 -2.16 8.15
N PRO A 20 -3.56 -3.11 8.45
CA PRO A 20 -3.22 -4.53 8.57
C PRO A 20 -2.75 -5.14 7.24
N MET A 21 -3.30 -4.67 6.11
CA MET A 21 -2.89 -5.13 4.79
C MET A 21 -1.43 -4.77 4.49
N ALA A 22 -1.01 -3.54 4.77
CA ALA A 22 0.37 -3.10 4.58
C ALA A 22 1.37 -3.86 5.47
N MET A 23 0.99 -4.15 6.72
CA MET A 23 1.82 -4.96 7.63
C MET A 23 1.93 -6.42 7.20
N GLY A 24 0.82 -7.00 6.74
CA GLY A 24 0.78 -8.38 6.24
C GLY A 24 1.69 -8.57 5.02
N PHE A 25 1.64 -7.64 4.08
CA PHE A 25 2.52 -7.68 2.92
C PHE A 25 3.99 -7.48 3.29
N ALA A 26 4.34 -6.55 4.17
CA ALA A 26 5.72 -6.38 4.64
C ALA A 26 6.31 -7.68 5.21
N THR A 27 5.52 -8.38 6.03
CA THR A 27 5.94 -9.63 6.67
C THR A 27 6.07 -10.78 5.67
N ALA A 28 5.18 -10.86 4.67
CA ALA A 28 5.18 -11.92 3.65
C ALA A 28 6.46 -11.95 2.78
N MET A 29 7.13 -10.81 2.64
CA MET A 29 8.38 -10.67 1.88
C MET A 29 9.63 -10.58 2.76
N GLY A 30 9.50 -10.81 4.07
CA GLY A 30 10.63 -10.83 5.01
C GLY A 30 11.17 -9.45 5.39
N LEU A 31 10.39 -8.38 5.18
CA LEU A 31 10.73 -7.02 5.57
C LEU A 31 10.15 -6.67 6.94
N ARG A 32 10.68 -5.62 7.57
CA ARG A 32 10.13 -5.12 8.84
C ARG A 32 8.76 -4.45 8.58
N PRO A 33 7.74 -4.68 9.44
CA PRO A 33 6.39 -4.15 9.23
C PRO A 33 6.35 -2.61 9.18
N GLU A 34 7.31 -1.95 9.85
CA GLU A 34 7.45 -0.49 9.85
C GLU A 34 7.64 0.06 8.43
N GLN A 35 8.38 -0.66 7.58
CA GLN A 35 8.63 -0.23 6.20
C GLN A 35 7.37 -0.33 5.33
N GLY A 36 6.52 -1.33 5.56
CA GLY A 36 5.25 -1.47 4.86
C GLY A 36 4.27 -0.36 5.19
N ILE A 37 4.18 0.03 6.46
CA ILE A 37 3.32 1.14 6.90
C ILE A 37 3.80 2.47 6.31
N ILE A 38 5.10 2.74 6.34
CA ILE A 38 5.68 3.98 5.80
C ILE A 38 5.47 4.06 4.28
N ALA A 39 5.72 2.97 3.56
CA ALA A 39 5.48 2.88 2.12
C ALA A 39 4.00 3.08 1.77
N GLY A 40 3.09 2.38 2.46
CA GLY A 40 1.66 2.50 2.25
C GLY A 40 1.12 3.91 2.53
N ALA A 41 1.58 4.54 3.63
CA ALA A 41 1.20 5.90 3.97
C ALA A 41 1.66 6.91 2.90
N LEU A 42 2.91 6.82 2.45
CA LEU A 42 3.40 7.68 1.39
C LEU A 42 2.69 7.42 0.04
N ALA A 43 2.42 6.17 -0.31
CA ALA A 43 1.69 5.81 -1.52
C ALA A 43 0.27 6.39 -1.53
N CYS A 44 -0.42 6.36 -0.38
CA CYS A 44 -1.72 6.99 -0.21
C CYS A 44 -1.65 8.52 -0.34
N ILE A 45 -0.62 9.17 0.22
CA ILE A 45 -0.46 10.63 0.13
C ILE A 45 -0.20 11.05 -1.32
N ILE A 46 0.78 10.44 -1.98
CA ILE A 46 1.15 10.77 -3.36
C ILE A 46 0.03 10.38 -4.32
N GLY A 47 -0.53 9.17 -4.15
CA GLY A 47 -1.62 8.65 -4.96
C GLY A 47 -2.84 9.54 -4.91
N ARG A 48 -3.28 9.98 -3.72
CA ARG A 48 -4.41 10.92 -3.58
C ARG A 48 -4.15 12.26 -4.27
N THR A 49 -2.91 12.77 -4.23
CA THR A 49 -2.57 14.07 -4.84
C THR A 49 -2.51 14.04 -6.36
N TRP A 50 -2.17 12.90 -6.96
CA TRP A 50 -1.98 12.76 -8.41
C TRP A 50 -3.01 11.85 -9.09
N SER A 51 -4.10 11.49 -8.39
CA SER A 51 -5.09 10.56 -8.92
C SER A 51 -6.06 11.21 -9.90
N GLY A 52 -6.19 10.60 -11.09
CA GLY A 52 -7.16 10.98 -12.10
C GLY A 52 -8.59 10.44 -11.88
N SER A 53 -8.82 9.56 -10.89
CA SER A 53 -10.12 8.93 -10.66
C SER A 53 -10.54 8.97 -9.19
N LYS A 54 -11.81 9.36 -8.96
CA LYS A 54 -12.39 9.57 -7.62
C LYS A 54 -12.39 8.32 -6.72
N TYR A 55 -12.20 7.13 -7.30
CA TYR A 55 -12.23 5.83 -6.59
C TYR A 55 -10.92 5.04 -6.70
N GLN A 56 -9.82 5.67 -7.11
CA GLN A 56 -8.57 4.95 -7.27
C GLN A 56 -7.91 4.73 -5.90
N VAL A 57 -7.85 3.46 -5.49
CA VAL A 57 -7.21 3.04 -4.25
C VAL A 57 -5.74 2.76 -4.56
N TYR A 58 -4.86 3.55 -3.96
CA TYR A 58 -3.41 3.36 -4.06
C TYR A 58 -2.96 2.52 -2.88
N GLY A 59 -2.36 1.38 -3.19
CA GLY A 59 -1.86 0.49 -2.18
C GLY A 59 -1.04 -0.62 -2.82
N PRO A 60 -0.15 -1.22 -2.03
CA PRO A 60 0.68 -2.30 -2.50
C PRO A 60 -0.13 -3.46 -3.07
N THR A 61 0.05 -3.74 -4.36
CA THR A 61 -0.72 -4.80 -5.01
C THR A 61 -0.11 -6.16 -4.68
N ALA A 62 -0.91 -7.07 -4.11
CA ALA A 62 -0.46 -8.42 -3.73
C ALA A 62 0.22 -9.20 -4.89
N ALA A 63 -0.15 -8.90 -6.13
CA ALA A 63 0.43 -9.48 -7.34
C ALA A 63 1.94 -9.20 -7.51
N PHE A 64 2.46 -8.11 -6.94
CA PHE A 64 3.87 -7.74 -7.06
C PHE A 64 4.77 -8.43 -6.03
N ILE A 65 4.22 -8.93 -4.91
CA ILE A 65 4.98 -9.58 -3.82
C ILE A 65 5.90 -10.72 -4.34
N PRO A 66 5.42 -11.73 -5.11
CA PRO A 66 6.28 -12.80 -5.58
C PRO A 66 7.34 -12.32 -6.59
N ILE A 67 7.04 -11.26 -7.35
CA ILE A 67 7.95 -10.69 -8.36
C ILE A 67 9.09 -9.96 -7.66
N THR A 68 8.78 -9.11 -6.69
CA THR A 68 9.78 -8.37 -5.91
C THR A 68 10.60 -9.31 -5.03
N ALA A 69 10.01 -10.37 -4.48
CA ALA A 69 10.75 -11.40 -3.74
C ALA A 69 11.78 -12.12 -4.63
N LYS A 70 11.40 -12.54 -5.84
CA LYS A 70 12.34 -13.15 -6.81
C LYS A 70 13.44 -12.19 -7.25
N LEU A 71 13.10 -10.91 -7.42
CA LEU A 71 14.08 -9.88 -7.79
C LEU A 71 15.05 -9.58 -6.64
N ALA A 72 14.56 -9.54 -5.39
CA ALA A 72 15.36 -9.32 -4.20
C ALA A 72 16.41 -10.42 -4.00
N GLU A 73 16.02 -11.68 -4.25
CA GLU A 73 16.91 -12.85 -4.24
C GLU A 73 18.06 -12.69 -5.25
N THR A 74 17.77 -12.11 -6.42
CA THR A 74 18.75 -11.98 -7.51
C THR A 74 19.68 -10.77 -7.36
N HIS A 75 19.20 -9.62 -6.82
CA HIS A 75 19.92 -8.35 -6.95
C HIS A 75 20.34 -7.63 -5.65
N SER A 76 19.74 -7.91 -4.48
CA SER A 76 20.17 -7.47 -3.12
C SER A 76 18.98 -7.52 -2.13
N PRO A 77 19.03 -8.30 -1.03
CA PRO A 77 17.91 -8.44 -0.08
C PRO A 77 17.53 -7.18 0.72
N ARG A 78 18.40 -6.17 0.77
CA ARG A 78 18.32 -5.08 1.76
C ARG A 78 17.81 -3.74 1.21
N ARG A 79 17.55 -3.64 -0.11
CA ARG A 79 17.22 -2.38 -0.80
C ARG A 79 15.93 -2.41 -1.62
N THR A 80 15.11 -3.46 -1.52
CA THR A 80 13.80 -3.47 -2.16
C THR A 80 12.84 -2.53 -1.43
N VAL A 81 12.88 -1.26 -1.84
CA VAL A 81 11.92 -0.25 -1.40
C VAL A 81 10.59 -0.58 -2.09
N PHE A 82 9.61 -0.92 -1.27
CA PHE A 82 8.29 -1.31 -1.72
C PHE A 82 7.51 -0.06 -2.15
N TRP A 83 7.36 0.15 -3.45
CA TRP A 83 6.59 1.27 -4.00
C TRP A 83 5.96 0.87 -5.34
N PHE A 84 4.83 0.16 -5.29
CA PHE A 84 3.89 -0.02 -6.41
C PHE A 84 2.47 -0.21 -5.89
#